data_AF-A0A661V150-F1
#
_entry.id   AF-A0A661V150-F1
#
_cell.length_a   1.000
_cell.length_b   1.000
_cell.length_c   1.000
_cell.angle_alpha   90.00
_cell.angle_beta   90.00
_cell.angle_gamma   90.00
#
_symmetry.space_group_name_H-M   'P 1'
#
loop_
_entity.id
_entity.type
_entity.pdbx_description
1 polymer ?
#
loop_
_entity_poly.entity_id
_entity_poly.type
_entity_poly.pdbx_seq_one_letter_code
_entity_poly.pdbx_strand_id
1 'polypeptide(L)'
;MRPAGPHAARRPRPHAHARPSNAVSTSDEAFIFLHVLAAIWYAAGLTSVQLALVRGWKAPDVNTRVVAFSEAMHYQGLLLVPGAIAVATTGLFLWGQLDYNFVTTPWLLGVEAMYIVTLLVCIPLIGMGLRRARIAALMAERRDEVTPELEEAMADSVPLVFGGIATILVPLMVALSVFRPG
;
A
#
# COMPACT_ATOMS: atom_id res chain seq x y z
N MET A 1 6.96 -55.20 -60.81
CA MET A 1 7.93 -55.49 -59.74
C MET A 1 8.62 -54.18 -59.35
N ARG A 2 8.45 -53.74 -58.10
CA ARG A 2 9.23 -52.67 -57.44
C ARG A 2 10.54 -53.29 -56.91
N PRO A 3 11.57 -52.50 -56.61
CA PRO A 3 11.74 -52.20 -55.19
C PRO A 3 12.01 -50.72 -54.91
N ALA A 4 11.41 -50.26 -53.82
CA ALA A 4 11.64 -48.97 -53.18
C ALA A 4 12.87 -49.07 -52.26
N GLY A 5 13.79 -48.10 -52.39
CA GLY A 5 14.92 -47.88 -51.49
C GLY A 5 14.59 -46.90 -50.35
N PRO A 6 15.41 -46.85 -49.29
CA PRO A 6 14.93 -46.95 -47.92
C PRO A 6 14.52 -45.63 -47.28
N HIS A 7 13.46 -45.73 -46.47
CA HIS A 7 13.02 -44.72 -45.51
C HIS A 7 14.17 -44.31 -44.59
N ALA A 8 14.66 -43.08 -44.77
CA ALA A 8 15.50 -42.41 -43.80
C ALA A 8 14.69 -42.23 -42.51
N ALA A 9 15.02 -43.03 -41.50
CA ALA A 9 14.49 -42.91 -40.15
C ALA A 9 14.77 -41.51 -39.60
N ARG A 10 13.72 -40.68 -39.50
CA ARG A 10 13.75 -39.45 -38.72
C ARG A 10 14.03 -39.84 -37.27
N ARG A 11 15.25 -39.55 -36.80
CA ARG A 11 15.58 -39.63 -35.37
C ARG A 11 14.61 -38.76 -34.59
N PRO A 12 14.01 -39.24 -33.48
CA PRO A 12 13.26 -38.38 -32.58
C PRO A 12 14.21 -37.32 -32.05
N ARG A 13 13.82 -36.04 -32.13
CA ARG A 13 14.53 -34.97 -31.43
C ARG A 13 14.49 -35.28 -29.93
N PRO A 14 15.61 -35.21 -29.20
CA PRO A 14 15.57 -35.30 -27.75
C PRO A 14 14.69 -34.17 -27.23
N HIS A 15 13.71 -34.54 -26.41
CA HIS A 15 12.78 -33.63 -25.76
C HIS A 15 13.55 -32.54 -25.03
N ALA A 16 13.57 -31.34 -25.62
CA ALA A 16 14.01 -30.14 -24.96
C ALA A 16 12.92 -29.68 -23.98
N HIS A 17 13.35 -29.37 -22.76
CA HIS A 17 12.65 -28.60 -21.74
C HIS A 17 11.44 -29.24 -21.06
N ALA A 18 11.72 -30.15 -20.12
CA ALA A 18 10.97 -30.16 -18.86
C ALA A 18 11.79 -29.39 -17.83
N ARG A 19 11.57 -28.07 -17.71
CA ARG A 19 11.90 -27.38 -16.45
C ARG A 19 11.02 -28.02 -15.38
N PRO A 20 11.56 -28.56 -14.27
CA PRO A 20 10.72 -28.98 -13.17
C PRO A 20 9.93 -27.76 -12.69
N SER A 21 8.62 -27.81 -12.87
CA SER A 21 7.71 -26.80 -12.36
C SER A 21 7.59 -26.97 -10.84
N ASN A 22 7.41 -25.86 -10.14
CA ASN A 22 6.95 -25.73 -8.75
C ASN A 22 8.01 -25.44 -7.67
N ALA A 23 9.29 -25.24 -7.99
CA ALA A 23 10.25 -24.68 -7.03
C ALA A 23 10.24 -23.15 -7.13
N VAL A 24 9.78 -22.47 -6.07
CA VAL A 24 9.98 -21.02 -5.88
C VAL A 24 11.48 -20.76 -5.95
N SER A 25 11.91 -19.87 -6.84
CA SER A 25 13.33 -19.57 -6.98
C SER A 25 13.79 -18.65 -5.83
N THR A 26 15.08 -18.67 -5.50
CA THR A 26 15.63 -17.77 -4.46
C THR A 26 15.37 -16.29 -4.76
N SER A 27 15.27 -15.92 -6.04
CA SER A 27 14.87 -14.57 -6.44
C SER A 27 13.41 -14.27 -6.07
N ASP A 28 12.49 -15.23 -6.26
CA ASP A 28 11.08 -15.05 -5.94
C ASP A 28 10.90 -14.89 -4.42
N GLU A 29 11.61 -15.68 -3.61
CA GLU A 29 11.63 -15.54 -2.15
C GLU A 29 12.10 -14.15 -1.72
N ALA A 30 13.15 -13.64 -2.34
CA ALA A 30 13.68 -12.31 -2.06
C ALA A 30 12.67 -11.19 -2.39
N PHE A 31 11.96 -11.29 -3.52
CA PHE A 31 10.93 -10.32 -3.89
C PHE A 31 9.70 -10.40 -2.98
N ILE A 32 9.26 -11.61 -2.60
CA ILE A 32 8.18 -11.79 -1.62
C ILE A 32 8.58 -11.14 -0.29
N PHE A 33 9.80 -11.42 0.20
CA PHE A 33 10.31 -10.82 1.41
C PHE A 33 10.32 -9.28 1.33
N LEU A 34 10.83 -8.73 0.23
CA LEU A 34 10.87 -7.29 0.00
C LEU A 34 9.46 -6.66 -0.04
N HIS A 35 8.50 -7.34 -0.67
CA HIS A 35 7.12 -6.87 -0.73
C HIS A 35 6.45 -6.87 0.65
N VAL A 36 6.66 -7.93 1.45
CA VAL A 36 6.15 -8.00 2.84
C VAL A 36 6.80 -6.91 3.70
N LEU A 37 8.10 -6.67 3.55
CA LEU A 37 8.80 -5.59 4.25
C LEU A 37 8.24 -4.22 3.87
N ALA A 38 7.96 -3.98 2.58
CA ALA A 38 7.31 -2.77 2.11
C ALA A 38 5.90 -2.61 2.70
N ALA A 39 5.12 -3.69 2.79
CA ALA A 39 3.79 -3.68 3.39
C ALA A 39 3.84 -3.35 4.89
N ILE A 40 4.83 -3.88 5.63
CA ILE A 40 5.08 -3.53 7.04
C ILE A 40 5.44 -2.05 7.16
N TRP A 41 6.33 -1.54 6.30
CA TRP A 41 6.69 -0.12 6.31
C TRP A 41 5.47 0.77 6.05
N TYR A 42 4.67 0.45 5.04
CA TYR A 42 3.42 1.15 4.76
C TYR A 42 2.46 1.16 5.96
N ALA A 43 2.23 0.00 6.59
CA ALA A 43 1.36 -0.13 7.75
C ALA A 43 1.88 0.66 8.97
N ALA A 44 3.19 0.65 9.20
CA ALA A 44 3.84 1.44 10.23
C ALA A 44 3.63 2.94 9.97
N GLY A 45 3.85 3.40 8.74
CA GLY A 45 3.64 4.79 8.36
C GLY A 45 2.19 5.24 8.54
N LEU A 46 1.22 4.41 8.13
CA LEU A 46 -0.20 4.70 8.31
C LEU A 46 -0.55 4.81 9.79
N THR A 47 -0.08 3.86 10.60
CA THR A 47 -0.33 3.84 12.05
C THR A 47 0.26 5.07 12.73
N SER A 48 1.51 5.43 12.41
CA SER A 48 2.18 6.61 12.97
C SER A 48 1.45 7.91 12.62
N VAL A 49 1.00 8.08 11.37
CA VAL A 49 0.18 9.23 10.96
C VAL A 49 -1.13 9.26 11.74
N GLN A 50 -1.82 8.13 11.85
CA GLN A 50 -3.12 8.05 12.51
C GLN A 50 -3.05 8.33 14.01
N LEU A 51 -2.04 7.81 14.71
CA LEU A 51 -1.84 8.08 16.13
C LEU A 51 -1.59 9.57 16.38
N ALA A 52 -0.71 10.19 15.59
CA ALA A 52 -0.41 11.61 15.71
C ALA A 52 -1.63 12.48 15.33
N LEU A 53 -2.37 12.11 14.28
CA LEU A 53 -3.59 12.79 13.85
C LEU A 53 -4.67 12.77 14.95
N VAL A 54 -4.99 11.59 15.49
CA VAL A 54 -5.99 11.44 16.55
C VAL A 54 -5.58 12.19 17.81
N ARG A 55 -4.29 12.14 18.17
CA ARG A 55 -3.74 12.90 19.31
C ARG A 55 -3.93 14.39 19.10
N GLY A 56 -3.61 14.92 17.91
CA GLY A 56 -3.84 16.33 17.58
C GLY A 56 -5.31 16.70 17.65
N TRP A 57 -6.20 15.87 17.12
CA TRP A 57 -7.64 16.15 17.13
C TRP A 57 -8.26 16.20 18.53
N LYS A 58 -7.75 15.38 19.46
CA LYS A 58 -8.22 15.31 20.84
C LYS A 58 -7.52 16.28 21.79
N ALA A 59 -6.46 16.96 21.34
CA ALA A 59 -5.67 17.82 22.19
C ALA A 59 -6.46 19.08 22.60
N PRO A 60 -6.45 19.45 23.89
CA PRO A 60 -7.17 20.61 24.39
C PRO A 60 -6.46 21.93 24.06
N ASP A 61 -5.13 21.94 24.02
CA ASP A 61 -4.31 23.12 23.81
C ASP A 61 -3.72 23.20 22.39
N VAL A 62 -3.48 24.43 21.94
CA VAL A 62 -2.98 24.72 20.58
C VAL A 62 -1.56 24.20 20.37
N ASN A 63 -0.70 24.25 21.40
CA ASN A 63 0.69 23.82 21.28
C ASN A 63 0.78 22.30 20.99
N THR A 64 0.04 21.48 21.75
CA THR A 64 -0.04 20.03 21.53
C THR A 64 -0.62 19.71 20.16
N ARG A 65 -1.59 20.50 19.65
CA ARG A 65 -2.10 20.36 18.27
C ARG A 65 -1.03 20.60 17.23
N VAL A 66 -0.25 21.68 17.37
CA VAL A 66 0.84 22.01 16.44
C VAL A 66 1.87 20.88 16.38
N VAL A 67 2.31 20.40 17.54
CA VAL A 67 3.28 19.30 17.65
C VAL A 67 2.71 18.05 16.97
N ALA A 68 1.49 17.66 17.33
CA ALA A 68 0.87 16.44 16.82
C ALA A 68 0.62 16.49 15.30
N PHE A 69 0.11 17.58 14.74
CA PHE A 69 -0.09 17.69 13.29
C PHE A 69 1.22 17.82 12.51
N SER A 70 2.25 18.44 13.10
CA SER A 70 3.58 18.47 12.49
C SER A 70 4.22 17.09 12.46
N GLU A 71 4.08 16.31 13.53
CA GLU A 71 4.55 14.93 13.61
C GLU A 71 3.81 14.03 12.62
N ALA A 72 2.48 14.14 12.52
CA ALA A 72 1.71 13.43 11.52
C ALA A 72 2.17 13.76 10.08
N MET A 73 2.40 15.03 9.76
CA MET A 73 2.91 15.44 8.43
C MET A 73 4.31 14.87 8.17
N HIS A 74 5.15 14.85 9.20
CA HIS A 74 6.48 14.27 9.11
C HIS A 74 6.42 12.76 8.82
N TYR A 75 5.60 12.00 9.55
CA TYR A 75 5.40 10.57 9.30
C TYR A 75 4.73 10.29 7.96
N GLN A 76 3.87 11.18 7.47
CA GLN A 76 3.28 11.04 6.15
C GLN A 76 4.36 11.09 5.06
N GLY A 77 5.27 12.07 5.13
CA GLY A 77 6.35 12.24 4.17
C GLY A 77 7.48 11.23 4.31
N LEU A 78 7.81 10.80 5.53
CA LEU A 78 8.94 9.92 5.81
C LEU A 78 8.57 8.42 5.74
N LEU A 79 7.36 8.05 6.16
CA LEU A 79 6.96 6.66 6.32
C LEU A 79 5.82 6.26 5.39
N LEU A 80 4.67 6.94 5.47
CA LEU A 80 3.46 6.50 4.77
C LEU A 80 3.61 6.53 3.25
N VAL A 81 4.01 7.67 2.68
CA VAL A 81 4.12 7.82 1.23
C VAL A 81 5.24 6.94 0.65
N PRO A 82 6.46 6.93 1.20
CA PRO A 82 7.50 6.01 0.72
C PRO A 82 7.12 4.53 0.85
N GLY A 83 6.51 4.14 1.98
CA GLY A 83 6.01 2.78 2.19
C GLY A 83 4.96 2.38 1.15
N ALA A 84 4.01 3.26 0.85
CA ALA A 84 3.02 3.03 -0.20
C ALA A 84 3.69 2.87 -1.58
N ILE A 85 4.61 3.78 -1.94
CA ILE A 85 5.34 3.65 -3.21
C ILE A 85 6.11 2.31 -3.29
N ALA A 86 6.73 1.89 -2.19
CA ALA A 86 7.44 0.61 -2.11
C ALA A 86 6.49 -0.59 -2.29
N VAL A 87 5.31 -0.58 -1.66
CA VAL A 87 4.28 -1.64 -1.84
C VAL A 87 3.83 -1.72 -3.28
N ALA A 88 3.48 -0.58 -3.89
CA ALA A 88 3.04 -0.52 -5.28
C ALA A 88 4.11 -1.08 -6.23
N THR A 89 5.35 -0.61 -6.06
CA THR A 89 6.47 -1.02 -6.93
C THR A 89 6.74 -2.52 -6.78
N THR A 90 6.94 -2.99 -5.56
CA THR A 90 7.26 -4.40 -5.30
C THR A 90 6.11 -5.34 -5.68
N GLY A 91 4.85 -4.93 -5.49
CA GLY A 91 3.67 -5.70 -5.89
C GLY A 91 3.56 -5.86 -7.40
N LEU A 92 3.78 -4.78 -8.17
CA LEU A 92 3.81 -4.85 -9.63
C LEU A 92 4.91 -5.77 -10.17
N PHE A 93 6.10 -5.74 -9.55
CA PHE A 93 7.18 -6.68 -9.91
C PHE A 93 6.79 -8.13 -9.59
N LEU A 94 6.19 -8.38 -8.43
CA LEU A 94 5.75 -9.72 -8.04
C LEU A 94 4.68 -10.25 -8.99
N TRP A 95 3.75 -9.39 -9.42
CA TRP A 95 2.73 -9.74 -10.42
C TRP A 95 3.38 -10.22 -11.71
N GLY A 96 4.32 -9.45 -12.26
CA GLY A 96 5.01 -9.78 -13.51
C GLY A 96 5.87 -11.03 -13.43
N GLN A 97 6.42 -11.37 -12.27
CA GLN A 97 7.24 -12.59 -12.10
C GLN A 97 6.41 -13.85 -11.90
N LEU A 98 5.30 -13.76 -11.16
CA LEU A 98 4.49 -14.92 -10.79
C LEU A 98 3.40 -15.24 -11.82
N ASP A 99 3.37 -14.54 -12.97
CA ASP A 99 2.39 -14.71 -14.06
C ASP A 99 0.93 -14.78 -13.53
N TYR A 100 0.60 -13.92 -12.53
CA TYR A 100 -0.72 -13.94 -11.93
C TYR A 100 -1.80 -13.58 -12.96
N ASN A 101 -2.78 -14.49 -13.09
CA ASN A 101 -3.89 -14.33 -14.01
C ASN A 101 -5.16 -13.84 -13.29
N PHE A 102 -5.68 -12.70 -13.73
CA PHE A 102 -6.89 -12.05 -13.20
C PHE A 102 -8.12 -12.96 -13.13
N VAL A 103 -8.24 -13.94 -14.04
CA VAL A 103 -9.37 -14.89 -14.09
C VAL A 103 -9.27 -15.93 -12.99
N THR A 104 -8.05 -16.37 -12.67
CA THR A 104 -7.81 -17.44 -11.68
C THR A 104 -7.52 -16.91 -10.29
N THR A 105 -7.25 -15.61 -10.15
CA THR A 105 -6.95 -14.99 -8.85
C THR A 105 -7.77 -13.73 -8.56
N PRO A 106 -9.11 -13.80 -8.51
CA PRO A 106 -9.97 -12.63 -8.31
C PRO A 106 -9.78 -11.94 -6.95
N TRP A 107 -9.38 -12.68 -5.90
CA TRP A 107 -9.09 -12.07 -4.59
C TRP A 107 -7.90 -11.11 -4.66
N LEU A 108 -6.88 -11.39 -5.48
CA LEU A 108 -5.73 -10.49 -5.70
C LEU A 108 -6.17 -9.19 -6.35
N LEU A 109 -7.13 -9.23 -7.27
CA LEU A 109 -7.75 -8.03 -7.83
C LEU A 109 -8.50 -7.22 -6.76
N GLY A 110 -9.16 -7.90 -5.82
CA GLY A 110 -9.78 -7.26 -4.66
C GLY A 110 -8.77 -6.54 -3.78
N VAL A 111 -7.65 -7.19 -3.45
CA VAL A 111 -6.53 -6.59 -2.70
C VAL A 111 -6.00 -5.35 -3.43
N GLU A 112 -5.72 -5.49 -4.73
CA GLU A 112 -5.18 -4.41 -5.55
C GLU A 112 -6.16 -3.23 -5.66
N ALA A 113 -7.45 -3.49 -5.84
CA ALA A 113 -8.48 -2.45 -5.89
C ALA A 113 -8.57 -1.67 -4.57
N MET A 114 -8.55 -2.37 -3.44
CA MET A 114 -8.52 -1.74 -2.11
C MET A 114 -7.24 -0.92 -1.91
N TYR A 115 -6.12 -1.44 -2.38
CA TYR A 115 -4.84 -0.75 -2.32
C TYR A 115 -4.86 0.53 -3.16
N ILE A 116 -5.38 0.49 -4.39
CA ILE A 116 -5.57 1.65 -5.28
C ILE A 116 -6.48 2.70 -4.62
N VAL A 117 -7.60 2.29 -4.04
CA VAL A 117 -8.49 3.21 -3.29
C VAL A 117 -7.72 3.87 -2.15
N THR A 118 -6.90 3.11 -1.43
CA THR A 118 -6.12 3.66 -0.34
C THR A 118 -5.07 4.66 -0.85
N LEU A 119 -4.37 4.31 -1.93
CA LEU A 119 -3.30 5.11 -2.53
C LEU A 119 -3.79 6.40 -3.19
N LEU A 120 -4.88 6.33 -3.95
CA LEU A 120 -5.36 7.43 -4.79
C LEU A 120 -6.46 8.27 -4.13
N VAL A 121 -7.15 7.72 -3.13
CA VAL A 121 -8.26 8.42 -2.45
C VAL A 121 -7.88 8.73 -1.01
N CYS A 122 -7.58 7.71 -0.21
CA CYS A 122 -7.39 7.91 1.23
C CYS A 122 -6.14 8.74 1.53
N ILE A 123 -4.98 8.37 1.00
CA ILE A 123 -3.70 9.07 1.28
C ILE A 123 -3.75 10.55 0.88
N PRO A 124 -4.23 10.93 -0.33
CA PRO A 124 -4.35 12.34 -0.71
C PRO A 124 -5.32 13.12 0.18
N LEU A 125 -6.48 12.55 0.53
CA LEU A 125 -7.48 13.21 1.38
C LEU A 125 -6.96 13.42 2.81
N ILE A 126 -6.28 12.41 3.38
CA ILE A 126 -5.57 12.55 4.67
C ILE A 126 -4.54 13.68 4.57
N GLY A 127 -3.72 13.68 3.52
CA GLY A 127 -2.66 14.66 3.35
C GLY A 127 -3.16 16.10 3.19
N MET A 128 -4.25 16.31 2.45
CA MET A 128 -4.87 17.63 2.31
C MET A 128 -5.46 18.13 3.62
N GLY A 129 -6.26 17.30 4.30
CA GLY A 129 -6.86 17.65 5.59
C GLY A 129 -5.80 17.93 6.66
N LEU A 130 -4.77 17.08 6.73
CA LEU A 130 -3.69 17.24 7.69
C LEU A 130 -2.83 18.47 7.42
N ARG A 131 -2.53 18.78 6.15
CA ARG A 131 -1.82 20.02 5.79
C ARG A 131 -2.61 21.25 6.19
N ARG A 132 -3.93 21.26 5.95
CA ARG A 132 -4.83 22.34 6.35
C ARG A 132 -4.84 22.52 7.86
N ALA A 133 -5.08 21.44 8.62
CA ALA A 133 -5.09 21.47 10.09
C ALA A 133 -3.76 21.95 10.68
N ARG A 134 -2.62 21.50 10.13
CA ARG A 134 -1.29 21.95 10.56
C ARG A 134 -1.08 23.45 10.35
N ILE A 135 -1.44 23.98 9.18
CA ILE A 135 -1.29 25.41 8.89
C ILE A 135 -2.16 26.24 9.84
N ALA A 136 -3.41 25.85 10.05
CA ALA A 136 -4.32 26.54 10.95
C ALA A 136 -3.81 26.50 12.41
N ALA A 137 -3.31 25.35 12.88
CA ALA A 137 -2.72 25.24 14.22
C ALA A 137 -1.49 26.15 14.38
N LEU A 138 -0.60 26.21 13.38
CA LEU A 138 0.57 27.11 13.40
C LEU A 138 0.17 28.59 13.40
N MET A 139 -0.94 28.96 12.75
CA MET A 139 -1.45 30.33 12.78
C MET A 139 -2.02 30.68 14.16
N ALA A 140 -2.75 29.77 14.78
CA ALA A 140 -3.27 29.94 16.14
C ALA A 140 -2.14 30.06 17.18
N GLU A 141 -1.10 29.22 17.08
CA GLU A 141 0.06 29.30 17.96
C GLU A 141 0.76 30.66 17.85
N ARG A 142 0.91 31.21 16.64
CA ARG A 142 1.53 32.53 16.44
C ARG A 142 0.72 33.68 17.03
N ARG A 143 -0.59 33.53 17.16
CA ARG A 143 -1.48 34.57 17.71
C ARG A 143 -1.81 34.36 19.19
N ASP A 144 -1.35 33.24 19.77
CA ASP A 144 -1.64 32.82 21.15
C ASP A 144 -3.15 32.76 21.46
N GLU A 145 -3.97 32.50 20.43
CA GLU A 145 -5.43 32.44 20.51
C GLU A 145 -5.97 31.36 19.57
N VAL A 146 -7.13 30.79 19.91
CA VAL A 146 -7.85 29.89 19.00
C VAL A 146 -8.46 30.71 17.88
N THR A 147 -8.01 30.48 16.65
CA THR A 147 -8.49 31.22 15.49
C THR A 147 -9.68 30.53 14.82
N PRO A 148 -10.57 31.27 14.12
CA PRO A 148 -11.67 30.68 13.36
C PRO A 148 -11.22 29.64 12.34
N GLU A 149 -10.04 29.81 11.74
CA GLU A 149 -9.50 28.86 10.77
C GLU A 149 -9.11 27.53 11.42
N LEU A 150 -8.63 27.55 12.67
CA LEU A 150 -8.35 26.33 13.42
C LEU A 150 -9.65 25.63 13.81
N GLU A 151 -10.66 26.38 14.22
CA GLU A 151 -11.97 25.83 14.56
C GLU A 151 -12.63 25.17 13.34
N GLU A 152 -12.59 25.83 12.18
CA GLU A 152 -13.09 25.28 10.91
C GLU A 152 -12.32 24.03 10.48
N ALA A 153 -10.98 24.04 10.59
CA ALA A 153 -10.17 22.88 10.26
C ALA A 153 -10.43 21.68 11.20
N MET A 154 -10.81 21.94 12.45
CA MET A 154 -11.17 20.90 13.43
C MET A 154 -12.59 20.39 13.27
N ALA A 155 -13.49 21.18 12.68
CA ALA A 155 -14.82 20.73 12.28
C ALA A 155 -14.78 19.78 11.07
N ASP A 156 -13.73 19.86 10.25
CA ASP A 156 -13.55 19.03 9.06
C ASP A 156 -13.01 17.63 9.41
N SER A 157 -13.91 16.66 9.56
CA SER A 157 -13.56 15.27 9.93
C SER A 157 -12.99 14.42 8.80
N VAL A 158 -12.83 14.95 7.58
CA VAL A 158 -12.32 14.21 6.40
C VAL A 158 -11.04 13.42 6.69
N PRO A 159 -9.93 14.01 7.19
CA PRO A 159 -8.69 13.26 7.40
C PRO A 159 -8.86 12.12 8.43
N LEU A 160 -9.71 12.28 9.45
CA LEU A 160 -10.00 11.21 10.41
C LEU A 160 -10.77 10.07 9.79
N VAL A 161 -11.80 10.38 8.99
CA VAL A 161 -12.65 9.38 8.33
C VAL A 161 -11.83 8.56 7.34
N PHE A 162 -11.09 9.22 6.43
CA PHE A 162 -10.28 8.52 5.43
C PHE A 162 -9.08 7.82 6.05
N GLY A 163 -8.50 8.39 7.12
CA GLY A 163 -7.50 7.70 7.93
C GLY A 163 -8.03 6.41 8.55
N GLY A 164 -9.22 6.45 9.15
CA GLY A 164 -9.88 5.28 9.71
C GLY A 164 -10.23 4.23 8.65
N ILE A 165 -10.77 4.64 7.50
CA ILE A 165 -11.03 3.75 6.36
C ILE A 165 -9.74 3.06 5.93
N ALA A 166 -8.65 3.80 5.70
CA ALA A 166 -7.36 3.24 5.33
C ALA A 166 -6.87 2.22 6.38
N THR A 167 -6.97 2.56 7.67
CA THR A 167 -6.58 1.64 8.76
C THR A 167 -7.39 0.35 8.76
N ILE A 168 -8.66 0.37 8.38
CA ILE A 168 -9.52 -0.82 8.28
C ILE A 168 -9.22 -1.62 6.99
N LEU A 169 -8.90 -0.93 5.89
CA LEU A 169 -8.58 -1.59 4.64
C LEU A 169 -7.30 -2.44 4.74
N VAL A 170 -6.29 -2.01 5.49
CA VAL A 170 -5.04 -2.78 5.66
C VAL A 170 -5.26 -4.21 6.18
N PRO A 171 -5.89 -4.45 7.36
CA PRO A 171 -6.13 -5.80 7.83
C PRO A 171 -7.09 -6.58 6.93
N LEU A 172 -8.01 -5.90 6.23
CA LEU A 172 -8.89 -6.56 5.26
C LEU A 172 -8.10 -7.05 4.03
N MET A 173 -7.14 -6.27 3.52
CA MET A 173 -6.21 -6.71 2.47
C MET A 173 -5.37 -7.91 2.93
N VAL A 174 -4.85 -7.87 4.16
CA VAL A 174 -4.10 -8.99 4.76
C VAL A 174 -4.97 -10.24 4.87
N ALA A 175 -6.19 -10.11 5.41
CA ALA A 175 -7.13 -11.21 5.53
C ALA A 175 -7.45 -11.81 4.16
N LEU A 176 -7.72 -10.97 3.15
CA LEU A 176 -8.01 -11.42 1.79
C LEU A 176 -6.82 -12.15 1.16
N SER A 177 -5.60 -11.69 1.45
CA SER A 177 -4.35 -12.31 0.98
C SER A 177 -4.04 -13.65 1.65
N VAL A 178 -4.42 -13.80 2.92
CA VAL A 178 -4.19 -15.02 3.73
C VAL A 178 -5.26 -16.07 3.46
N PHE A 179 -6.53 -15.70 3.48
CA PHE A 179 -7.64 -16.64 3.33
C PHE A 179 -7.94 -17.00 1.88
N ARG A 180 -7.51 -16.17 0.91
CA ARG A 180 -7.61 -16.41 -0.53
C ARG A 180 -8.97 -16.98 -0.95
N PRO A 181 -10.06 -16.22 -0.75
CA PRO A 181 -11.37 -16.70 -1.12
C PRO A 181 -11.48 -16.82 -2.65
N GLY A 182 -11.48 -18.06 -3.14
CA GLY A 182 -11.93 -18.45 -4.47
C GLY A 182 -10.94 -18.25 -5.60
#